data_AF-A0A3D4QRB3-F1
#
_entry.id   AF-A0A3D4QRB3-F1
#
_cell.length_a   1.000
_cell.length_b   1.000
_cell.length_c   1.000
_cell.angle_alpha   90.00
_cell.angle_beta   90.00
_cell.angle_gamma   90.00
#
_symmetry.space_group_name_H-M   'P 1'
#
loop_
_entity.id
_entity.type
_entity.pdbx_description
1 polymer ?
#
loop_
_entity_poly.entity_id
_entity_poly.type
_entity_poly.pdbx_seq_one_letter_code
_entity_poly.pdbx_strand_id
1 'polypeptide(L)'
;MTKESKYIPYPFYWDDTPIDISFVFKGEKPAGKHGFLKVSGGKFVFENGTKAKFWGTNFNSGLNFPPFDFSEKIAERLAKIGINIVRFHQMDAEWANPNIFQFSKGER
;
A
#
# COMPACT_ATOMS: atom_id res chain seq x y z
N MET A 1 3.48 33.79 -23.91
CA MET A 1 2.44 33.20 -23.05
C MET A 1 2.39 31.71 -23.35
N THR A 2 2.97 30.88 -22.49
CA THR A 2 2.92 29.41 -22.62
C THR A 2 1.48 28.96 -22.45
N LYS A 3 0.96 28.25 -23.45
CA LYS A 3 -0.41 27.73 -23.50
C LYS A 3 -0.61 26.81 -22.28
N GLU A 4 -1.52 27.15 -21.37
CA GLU A 4 -1.87 26.25 -20.27
C GLU A 4 -2.38 24.94 -20.86
N SER A 5 -1.66 23.86 -20.56
CA SER A 5 -2.05 22.50 -20.95
C SER A 5 -3.31 22.10 -20.20
N LYS A 6 -4.32 21.57 -20.91
CA LYS A 6 -5.53 20.98 -20.30
C LYS A 6 -5.24 19.70 -19.49
N TYR A 7 -4.03 19.16 -19.59
CA TYR A 7 -3.63 17.90 -19.00
C TYR A 7 -2.36 18.08 -18.17
N ILE A 8 -2.30 17.35 -17.06
CA ILE A 8 -1.10 17.21 -16.25
C ILE A 8 -0.34 15.99 -16.79
N PRO A 9 0.95 16.10 -17.13
CA PRO A 9 1.77 14.93 -17.45
C PRO A 9 1.68 13.90 -16.33
N TYR A 10 1.39 12.64 -16.67
CA TYR A 10 1.33 11.52 -15.72
C TYR A 10 2.52 10.58 -15.95
N PRO A 11 3.75 10.97 -15.58
CA PRO A 11 4.90 10.09 -15.64
C PRO A 11 4.73 8.94 -14.63
N PHE A 12 5.09 7.73 -15.05
CA PHE A 12 5.03 6.55 -14.19
C PHE A 12 6.32 6.40 -13.38
N TYR A 13 6.54 7.29 -12.42
CA TYR A 13 7.65 7.17 -11.48
C TYR A 13 7.43 5.97 -10.54
N TRP A 14 8.51 5.26 -10.25
CA TRP A 14 8.47 4.09 -9.37
C TRP A 14 8.51 4.49 -7.89
N ASP A 15 9.16 5.60 -7.58
CA ASP A 15 9.39 6.16 -6.24
C ASP A 15 8.43 7.30 -5.87
N ASP A 16 7.65 7.82 -6.82
CA ASP A 16 6.67 8.88 -6.55
C ASP A 16 5.40 8.78 -7.42
N THR A 17 4.43 9.65 -7.13
CA THR A 17 3.19 9.87 -7.87
C THR A 17 3.03 11.37 -8.17
N PRO A 18 2.61 11.75 -9.38
CA PRO A 18 2.39 13.16 -9.73
C PRO A 18 1.17 13.78 -9.02
N ILE A 19 0.37 12.96 -8.32
CA ILE A 19 -0.82 13.39 -7.57
C ILE A 19 -0.64 13.01 -6.10
N ASP A 20 -0.71 14.01 -5.23
CA ASP A 20 -0.73 13.86 -3.77
C ASP A 20 -2.05 14.41 -3.20
N ILE A 21 -2.90 13.48 -2.75
CA ILE A 21 -4.18 13.76 -2.06
C ILE A 21 -4.13 13.36 -0.58
N SER A 22 -2.94 13.16 -0.01
CA SER A 22 -2.78 12.70 1.38
C SER A 22 -3.42 13.64 2.40
N PHE A 23 -3.56 14.93 2.06
CA PHE A 23 -4.26 15.93 2.89
C PHE A 23 -5.73 15.56 3.16
N VAL A 24 -6.39 14.86 2.23
CA VAL A 24 -7.79 14.40 2.38
C VAL A 24 -7.91 13.38 3.52
N PHE A 25 -6.87 12.59 3.74
CA PHE A 25 -6.85 11.50 4.72
C PHE A 25 -5.98 11.81 5.94
N LYS A 26 -5.61 13.08 6.16
CA LYS A 26 -4.76 13.49 7.29
C LYS A 26 -5.34 13.03 8.63
N GLY A 27 -6.66 13.05 8.75
CA GLY A 27 -7.38 12.58 9.93
C GLY A 27 -7.19 11.09 10.20
N GLU A 28 -6.92 10.25 9.20
CA GLU A 28 -6.88 8.78 9.33
C GLU A 28 -5.57 8.26 9.95
N LYS A 29 -4.56 9.12 10.15
CA LYS A 29 -3.27 8.77 10.76
C LYS A 29 -3.33 8.83 12.30
N PRO A 30 -2.60 7.96 13.03
CA PRO A 30 -1.86 6.80 12.54
C PRO A 30 -2.76 5.60 12.25
N ALA A 31 -2.26 4.63 11.49
CA ALA A 31 -2.93 3.35 11.27
C ALA A 31 -3.29 2.69 12.62
N GLY A 32 -4.49 2.15 12.73
CA GLY A 32 -4.98 1.52 13.96
C GLY A 32 -5.67 2.46 14.95
N LYS A 33 -5.71 3.79 14.73
CA LYS A 33 -6.35 4.74 15.66
C LYS A 33 -7.84 4.48 15.95
N HIS A 34 -8.52 3.72 15.08
CA HIS A 34 -9.94 3.37 15.24
C HIS A 34 -10.17 2.08 16.06
N GLY A 35 -9.09 1.41 16.48
CA GLY A 35 -9.12 0.12 17.16
C GLY A 35 -9.30 -1.06 16.20
N PHE A 36 -9.60 -2.24 16.74
CA PHE A 36 -9.70 -3.47 15.94
C PHE A 36 -10.86 -3.45 14.95
N LEU A 37 -10.65 -4.03 13.76
CA LEU A 37 -11.69 -4.23 12.76
C LEU A 37 -12.62 -5.38 13.18
N LYS A 38 -13.93 -5.17 13.09
CA LYS A 38 -14.98 -6.16 13.36
C LYS A 38 -15.93 -6.23 12.18
N VAL A 39 -16.70 -7.33 12.13
CA VAL A 39 -17.81 -7.50 11.19
C VAL A 39 -19.11 -7.20 11.92
N SER A 40 -19.96 -6.35 11.32
CA SER A 40 -21.31 -6.05 11.81
C SER A 40 -22.30 -6.20 10.67
N GLY A 41 -23.00 -7.34 10.64
CA GLY A 41 -23.78 -7.76 9.48
C GLY A 41 -22.90 -7.85 8.22
N GLY A 42 -23.30 -7.17 7.14
CA GLY A 42 -22.52 -7.09 5.89
C GLY A 42 -21.51 -5.94 5.82
N LYS A 43 -21.07 -5.38 6.94
CA LYS A 43 -20.18 -4.19 6.97
C LYS A 43 -18.95 -4.46 7.82
N PHE A 44 -17.83 -3.87 7.41
CA PHE A 44 -16.66 -3.71 8.26
C PHE A 44 -16.80 -2.47 9.13
N VAL A 45 -16.56 -2.62 10.43
CA VAL A 45 -16.69 -1.55 11.42
C VAL A 45 -15.53 -1.65 12.40
N PHE A 46 -14.82 -0.55 12.61
CA PHE A 46 -13.79 -0.48 13.64
C PHE A 46 -14.40 -0.45 15.04
N GLU A 47 -13.57 -0.72 16.05
CA GLU A 47 -13.98 -0.80 17.45
C GLU A 47 -14.67 0.45 17.97
N ASN A 48 -14.25 1.64 17.53
CA ASN A 48 -14.90 2.90 17.88
C ASN A 48 -16.20 3.19 17.11
N GLY A 49 -16.73 2.23 16.36
CA GLY A 49 -17.96 2.36 15.58
C GLY A 49 -17.79 2.98 14.19
N THR A 50 -16.59 3.41 13.82
CA THR A 50 -16.32 3.96 12.47
C THR A 50 -16.49 2.87 11.42
N LYS A 51 -17.29 3.13 10.37
CA LYS A 51 -17.39 2.20 9.23
C LYS A 51 -16.09 2.18 8.45
N ALA A 52 -15.53 1.00 8.23
CA ALA A 52 -14.31 0.85 7.45
C ALA A 52 -14.62 0.73 5.94
N LYS A 53 -13.79 1.37 5.13
CA LYS A 53 -13.74 1.18 3.67
C LYS A 53 -12.28 1.03 3.26
N PHE A 54 -11.99 -0.01 2.49
CA PHE A 54 -10.63 -0.31 2.08
C PHE A 54 -10.44 0.00 0.59
N TRP A 55 -9.37 0.72 0.28
CA TRP A 55 -8.85 0.92 -1.06
C TRP A 55 -7.40 0.45 -1.01
N GLY A 56 -7.11 -0.64 -1.73
CA GLY A 56 -5.91 -1.42 -1.48
C GLY A 56 -5.21 -1.91 -2.73
N THR A 57 -4.00 -2.40 -2.52
CA THR A 57 -3.21 -3.10 -3.54
C THR A 57 -2.70 -4.44 -3.01
N ASN A 58 -2.05 -5.21 -3.87
CA ASN A 58 -1.52 -6.52 -3.57
C ASN A 58 -0.04 -6.62 -4.00
N PHE A 59 0.82 -7.09 -3.10
CA PHE A 59 2.17 -7.54 -3.43
C PHE A 59 2.21 -9.07 -3.49
N ASN A 60 3.12 -9.63 -4.28
CA ASN A 60 3.17 -11.06 -4.58
C ASN A 60 4.61 -11.58 -4.43
N SER A 61 4.77 -12.75 -3.77
CA SER A 61 6.02 -13.50 -3.74
C SER A 61 7.19 -12.66 -3.23
N GLY A 62 8.33 -12.64 -3.93
CA GLY A 62 9.52 -11.87 -3.55
C GLY A 62 9.30 -10.36 -3.43
N LEU A 63 8.25 -9.80 -4.05
CA LEU A 63 7.94 -8.36 -3.97
C LEU A 63 7.43 -7.94 -2.59
N ASN A 64 7.12 -8.88 -1.71
CA ASN A 64 6.78 -8.59 -0.31
C ASN A 64 8.02 -8.22 0.54
N PHE A 65 9.23 -8.42 0.01
CA PHE A 65 10.50 -8.24 0.74
C PHE A 65 11.45 -7.23 0.08
N PRO A 66 11.00 -5.99 -0.22
CA PRO A 66 11.91 -4.97 -0.72
C PRO A 66 12.91 -4.52 0.35
N PRO A 67 14.03 -3.89 -0.04
CA PRO A 67 14.89 -3.17 0.89
C PRO A 67 14.13 -2.13 1.72
N PHE A 68 14.66 -1.77 2.90
CA PHE A 68 13.99 -0.83 3.82
C PHE A 68 13.77 0.55 3.19
N ASP A 69 14.77 1.12 2.53
CA ASP A 69 14.65 2.42 1.85
C ASP A 69 13.62 2.41 0.73
N PHE A 70 13.51 1.29 0.01
CA PHE A 70 12.49 1.09 -1.02
C PHE A 70 11.09 0.95 -0.40
N SER A 71 10.99 0.28 0.76
CA SER A 71 9.74 0.13 1.50
C SER A 71 9.15 1.47 1.92
N GLU A 72 9.99 2.38 2.41
CA GLU A 72 9.59 3.73 2.82
C GLU A 72 9.03 4.54 1.63
N LYS A 73 9.76 4.55 0.49
CA LYS A 73 9.32 5.24 -0.74
C LYS A 73 7.98 4.72 -1.24
N ILE A 74 7.81 3.39 -1.28
CA ILE A 74 6.55 2.77 -1.72
C ILE A 74 5.41 3.08 -0.74
N ALA A 75 5.64 3.04 0.56
CA ALA A 75 4.62 3.37 1.56
C ALA A 75 4.15 4.82 1.43
N GLU A 76 5.07 5.78 1.26
CA GLU A 76 4.74 7.19 1.02
C GLU A 76 3.95 7.35 -0.29
N ARG A 77 4.43 6.76 -1.38
CA ARG A 77 3.76 6.81 -2.69
C ARG A 77 2.33 6.26 -2.63
N LEU A 78 2.10 5.14 -1.94
CA LEU A 78 0.77 4.56 -1.75
C LEU A 78 -0.13 5.45 -0.89
N ALA A 79 0.41 6.05 0.17
CA ALA A 79 -0.33 6.97 1.04
C ALA A 79 -0.76 8.26 0.31
N LYS A 80 0.06 8.78 -0.62
CA LYS A 80 -0.27 9.94 -1.46
C LYS A 80 -1.54 9.75 -2.27
N ILE A 81 -1.87 8.51 -2.66
CA ILE A 81 -3.05 8.17 -3.47
C ILE A 81 -4.18 7.49 -2.67
N GLY A 82 -4.11 7.52 -1.34
CA GLY A 82 -5.19 7.05 -0.46
C GLY A 82 -5.29 5.53 -0.30
N ILE A 83 -4.25 4.76 -0.67
CA ILE A 83 -4.20 3.33 -0.37
C ILE A 83 -4.08 3.14 1.14
N ASN A 84 -4.99 2.36 1.72
CA ASN A 84 -5.10 2.16 3.17
C ASN A 84 -5.02 0.68 3.61
N ILE A 85 -4.79 -0.24 2.66
CA ILE A 85 -4.49 -1.64 2.94
C ILE A 85 -3.58 -2.22 1.84
N VAL A 86 -2.67 -3.11 2.24
CA VAL A 86 -1.85 -3.91 1.32
C VAL A 86 -2.03 -5.38 1.66
N ARG A 87 -2.36 -6.19 0.65
CA ARG A 87 -2.37 -7.65 0.76
C ARG A 87 -1.00 -8.19 0.38
N PHE A 88 -0.35 -8.91 1.29
CA PHE A 88 0.87 -9.65 0.99
C PHE A 88 0.50 -11.08 0.59
N HIS A 89 0.72 -11.43 -0.67
CA HIS A 89 0.32 -12.71 -1.23
C HIS A 89 1.53 -13.63 -1.43
N GLN A 90 1.37 -14.91 -1.11
CA GLN A 90 2.34 -15.97 -1.41
C GLN A 90 3.75 -15.69 -0.86
N MET A 91 3.84 -15.12 0.35
CA MET A 91 5.10 -14.86 1.04
C MET A 91 5.87 -16.14 1.40
N ASP A 92 5.18 -17.27 1.39
CA ASP A 92 5.59 -18.60 1.84
C ASP A 92 5.69 -19.62 0.69
N ALA A 93 5.46 -19.18 -0.55
CA ALA A 93 5.49 -20.07 -1.70
C ALA A 93 6.90 -20.63 -1.94
N GLU A 94 7.03 -21.93 -2.11
CA GLU A 94 8.31 -22.63 -2.33
C GLU A 94 9.09 -22.09 -3.54
N TRP A 95 8.38 -21.59 -4.56
CA TRP A 95 8.96 -21.05 -5.78
C TRP A 95 9.36 -19.57 -5.65
N ALA A 96 8.94 -18.90 -4.58
CA ALA A 96 9.25 -17.50 -4.32
C ALA A 96 10.68 -17.36 -3.78
N ASN A 97 11.42 -16.36 -4.27
CA ASN A 97 12.70 -15.97 -3.69
C ASN A 97 12.86 -14.44 -3.77
N PRO A 98 13.04 -13.74 -2.64
CA PRO A 98 12.97 -14.27 -1.28
C PRO A 98 11.54 -14.75 -0.89
N ASN A 99 11.46 -15.59 0.13
CA ASN A 99 10.24 -15.99 0.83
C ASN A 99 10.52 -16.05 2.35
N ILE A 100 9.50 -16.25 3.20
CA ILE A 100 9.68 -16.22 4.67
C ILE A 100 10.60 -17.32 5.22
N PHE A 101 10.85 -18.39 4.46
CA PHE A 101 11.72 -19.51 4.84
C PHE A 101 13.10 -19.46 4.17
N GLN A 102 13.24 -18.76 3.04
CA GLN A 102 14.45 -18.79 2.22
C GLN A 102 14.72 -17.43 1.55
N PHE A 103 15.92 -16.89 1.81
CA PHE A 103 16.38 -15.60 1.27
C PHE A 103 17.35 -15.74 0.09
N SER A 104 17.84 -16.95 -0.19
CA SER A 104 18.76 -17.25 -1.30
C SER A 104 18.39 -18.57 -1.96
N LYS A 105 18.38 -18.64 -3.29
CA LYS A 105 18.26 -19.92 -4.01
C LYS A 105 19.49 -20.78 -3.71
N GLY A 106 19.26 -22.04 -3.33
CA GLY A 106 20.35 -23.03 -3.24
C GLY A 106 20.96 -23.32 -4.60
N GLU A 107 22.05 -24.09 -4.61
CA GLU A 107 22.61 -24.62 -5.86
C GLU A 107 21.54 -25.44 -6.60
N ARG A 108 21.45 -25.27 -7.92
CA ARG A 108 20.52 -26.00 -8.78
C ARG A 108 21.13 -27.32 -9.24
#